data_AF-A0A2G4SG97-F1
#
_entry.id   AF-A0A2G4SG97-F1
#
_cell.length_a   1.000
_cell.length_b   1.000
_cell.length_c   1.000
_cell.angle_alpha   90.00
_cell.angle_beta   90.00
_cell.angle_gamma   90.00
#
_symmetry.space_group_name_H-M   'P 1'
#
loop_
_entity.id
_entity.type
_entity.pdbx_description
1 polymer ?
#
loop_
_entity_poly.entity_id
_entity_poly.type
_entity_poly.pdbx_seq_one_letter_code
_entity_poly.pdbx_strand_id
1 'polypeptide(L)'
;MSYRQHQIEKIKQLMEITQLSERESTQALKMANWSLQLAINSVFEQKRNVDVQKIKAMFNKYKDSQRPDAISVDGTMTLCEDLGIEPTQLEFLLLSHQLNSERMGEFTKEGFVKGCVDLEADNIDKLKKELETTVVNNYHTDEGFRKVYHYAFLFGRQTGQKSLALEAAIELWRLLLSDSQINTDLQNYNPEEAWPILIDEFVEYQKQQ
;
A
#
# COMPACT_ATOMS: atom_id res chain seq x y z
N MET A 1 -9.04 9.25 -25.18
CA MET A 1 -10.17 8.65 -25.92
C MET A 1 -11.45 9.24 -25.36
N SER A 2 -12.34 9.80 -26.19
CA SER A 2 -13.58 10.42 -25.73
C SER A 2 -14.67 9.36 -25.54
N TYR A 3 -15.14 9.17 -24.31
CA TYR A 3 -16.24 8.26 -23.99
C TYR A 3 -17.58 8.96 -24.18
N ARG A 4 -18.62 8.22 -24.57
CA ARG A 4 -19.99 8.75 -24.66
C ARG A 4 -20.54 8.98 -23.25
N GLN A 5 -21.45 9.94 -23.07
CA GLN A 5 -22.01 10.31 -21.76
C GLN A 5 -22.52 9.09 -20.95
N HIS A 6 -23.24 8.17 -21.61
CA HIS A 6 -23.75 6.94 -20.99
C HIS A 6 -22.65 5.96 -20.52
N GLN A 7 -21.45 6.01 -21.13
CA GLN A 7 -20.30 5.20 -20.73
C GLN A 7 -19.66 5.78 -19.47
N ILE A 8 -19.55 7.11 -19.39
CA ILE A 8 -19.03 7.83 -18.22
C ILE A 8 -19.93 7.56 -17.00
N GLU A 9 -21.25 7.59 -17.18
CA GLU A 9 -22.21 7.27 -16.11
C GLU A 9 -22.04 5.84 -15.58
N LYS A 10 -21.87 4.85 -16.48
CA LYS A 10 -21.65 3.45 -16.09
C LYS A 10 -20.33 3.26 -15.35
N ILE A 11 -19.27 3.96 -15.75
CA ILE A 11 -17.97 3.94 -15.05
C ILE A 11 -18.15 4.46 -13.63
N LYS A 12 -18.78 5.63 -13.45
CA LYS A 12 -19.05 6.21 -12.13
C LYS A 12 -19.87 5.29 -11.23
N GLN A 13 -20.94 4.69 -11.76
CA GLN A 13 -21.78 3.76 -11.00
C GLN A 13 -21.02 2.50 -10.58
N LEU A 14 -20.18 1.94 -11.46
CA LEU A 14 -19.38 0.78 -11.12
C LEU A 14 -18.33 1.11 -10.05
N MET A 15 -17.66 2.26 -10.16
CA MET A 15 -16.71 2.74 -9.15
C MET A 15 -17.38 2.91 -7.78
N GLU A 16 -18.58 3.50 -7.74
CA GLU A 16 -19.34 3.70 -6.51
C GLU A 16 -19.74 2.36 -5.85
N ILE A 17 -20.16 1.37 -6.66
CA ILE A 17 -20.60 0.06 -6.15
C ILE A 17 -19.43 -0.83 -5.73
N THR A 18 -18.32 -0.80 -6.47
CA THR A 18 -17.23 -1.80 -6.32
C THR A 18 -15.97 -1.25 -5.66
N GLN A 19 -15.91 0.08 -5.44
CA GLN A 19 -14.77 0.86 -4.96
C GLN A 19 -13.49 0.69 -5.81
N LEU A 20 -13.65 0.25 -7.07
CA LEU A 20 -12.55 0.14 -8.03
C LEU A 20 -12.14 1.52 -8.55
N SER A 21 -10.90 1.64 -9.00
CA SER A 21 -10.42 2.83 -9.72
C SER A 21 -11.15 3.01 -11.05
N GLU A 22 -11.06 4.22 -11.63
CA GLU A 22 -11.65 4.52 -12.93
C GLU A 22 -11.09 3.61 -14.04
N ARG A 23 -9.80 3.29 -13.95
CA ARG A 23 -9.10 2.40 -14.90
C ARG A 23 -9.66 0.97 -14.83
N GLU A 24 -9.75 0.40 -13.63
CA GLU A 24 -10.27 -0.95 -13.40
C GLU A 24 -11.75 -1.05 -13.78
N SER A 25 -12.55 -0.05 -13.39
CA SER A 25 -13.97 0.04 -13.74
C SER A 25 -14.17 0.10 -15.26
N THR A 26 -13.34 0.87 -15.96
CA THR A 26 -13.36 0.96 -17.42
C THR A 26 -12.99 -0.37 -18.08
N GLN A 27 -12.00 -1.08 -17.54
CA GLN A 27 -11.56 -2.38 -18.06
C GLN A 27 -12.64 -3.46 -17.86
N ALA A 28 -13.23 -3.53 -16.67
CA ALA A 28 -14.34 -4.44 -16.36
C ALA A 28 -15.55 -4.19 -17.27
N LEU A 29 -15.91 -2.92 -17.50
CA LEU A 29 -17.00 -2.56 -18.42
C LEU A 29 -16.69 -2.92 -19.87
N LYS A 30 -15.45 -2.77 -20.33
CA LYS A 30 -15.06 -3.22 -21.68
C LYS A 30 -15.22 -4.72 -21.85
N MET A 31 -14.78 -5.52 -20.89
CA MET A 31 -14.90 -6.99 -20.90
C MET A 31 -16.37 -7.44 -20.84
N ALA A 32 -17.21 -6.68 -20.13
CA ALA A 32 -18.64 -6.92 -19.99
C ALA A 32 -19.49 -6.34 -21.13
N ASN A 33 -18.89 -5.95 -22.27
CA ASN A 33 -19.58 -5.29 -23.39
C ASN A 33 -20.44 -4.08 -22.95
N TRP A 34 -19.92 -3.27 -22.03
CA TRP A 34 -20.57 -2.12 -21.40
C TRP A 34 -21.89 -2.43 -20.69
N SER A 35 -22.13 -3.69 -20.29
CA SER A 35 -23.24 -4.06 -19.41
C SER A 35 -22.83 -3.88 -17.96
N LEU A 36 -23.49 -2.96 -17.26
CA LEU A 36 -23.20 -2.67 -15.86
C LEU A 36 -23.46 -3.90 -14.98
N GLN A 37 -24.57 -4.63 -15.20
CA GLN A 37 -24.86 -5.82 -14.39
C GLN A 37 -23.87 -6.97 -14.63
N LEU A 38 -23.45 -7.19 -15.88
CA LEU A 38 -22.43 -8.21 -16.16
C LEU A 38 -21.07 -7.81 -15.57
N ALA A 39 -20.71 -6.52 -15.63
CA ALA A 39 -19.48 -6.03 -15.00
C ALA A 39 -19.54 -6.17 -13.47
N ILE A 40 -20.66 -5.80 -12.86
CA ILE A 40 -20.91 -5.97 -11.41
C ILE A 40 -20.80 -7.45 -11.03
N ASN A 41 -21.50 -8.34 -11.73
CA ASN A 41 -21.47 -9.77 -11.43
C ASN A 41 -20.07 -10.36 -11.65
N SER A 42 -19.39 -10.02 -12.74
CA SER A 42 -18.02 -10.46 -13.00
C SER A 42 -17.05 -9.97 -11.93
N VAL A 43 -17.16 -8.72 -11.50
CA VAL A 43 -16.31 -8.16 -10.43
C VAL A 43 -16.62 -8.86 -9.11
N PHE A 44 -17.89 -9.11 -8.78
CA PHE A 44 -18.27 -9.82 -7.57
C PHE A 44 -17.97 -11.32 -7.62
N GLU A 45 -17.95 -11.95 -8.80
CA GLU A 45 -17.55 -13.35 -8.99
C GLU A 45 -16.03 -13.51 -8.94
N GLN A 46 -15.27 -12.57 -9.52
CA GLN A 46 -13.82 -12.49 -9.36
C GLN A 46 -13.44 -12.31 -7.88
N LYS A 47 -14.05 -11.33 -7.19
CA LYS A 47 -13.86 -11.14 -5.75
C LYS A 47 -14.32 -12.34 -4.90
N ARG A 48 -15.19 -13.21 -5.41
CA ARG A 48 -15.66 -14.44 -4.73
C ARG A 48 -14.73 -15.64 -4.92
N ASN A 49 -13.70 -15.55 -5.76
CA ASN A 49 -12.81 -16.68 -6.02
C ASN A 49 -11.68 -16.80 -4.97
N VAL A 50 -11.69 -15.96 -3.94
CA VAL A 50 -10.73 -16.01 -2.83
C VAL A 50 -11.27 -16.90 -1.70
N ASP A 51 -10.50 -17.94 -1.35
CA ASP A 51 -10.89 -18.85 -0.27
C ASP A 51 -10.45 -18.30 1.10
N VAL A 52 -11.40 -17.70 1.82
CA VAL A 52 -11.16 -17.13 3.15
C VAL A 52 -10.70 -18.19 4.16
N GLN A 53 -11.06 -19.47 4.00
CA GLN A 53 -10.57 -20.52 4.90
C GLN A 53 -9.09 -20.81 4.66
N LYS A 54 -8.62 -20.76 3.40
CA LYS A 54 -7.19 -20.85 3.09
C LYS A 54 -6.42 -19.66 3.63
N ILE A 55 -6.96 -18.44 3.54
CA ILE A 55 -6.34 -17.25 4.17
C ILE A 55 -6.21 -17.44 5.68
N LYS A 56 -7.26 -17.94 6.36
CA LYS A 56 -7.20 -18.22 7.80
C LYS A 56 -6.19 -19.33 8.14
N ALA A 57 -6.07 -20.35 7.30
CA ALA A 57 -5.07 -21.39 7.47
C ALA A 57 -3.64 -20.85 7.27
N MET A 58 -3.43 -19.97 6.29
CA MET A 58 -2.18 -19.25 6.08
C MET A 58 -1.84 -18.36 7.28
N PHE A 59 -2.79 -17.59 7.80
CA PHE A 59 -2.60 -16.81 9.03
C PHE A 59 -2.18 -17.71 10.21
N ASN A 60 -2.84 -18.87 10.37
CA ASN A 60 -2.51 -19.81 11.44
C ASN A 60 -1.09 -20.39 11.35
N LYS A 61 -0.45 -20.38 10.17
CA LYS A 61 0.97 -20.77 10.01
C LYS A 61 1.90 -19.78 10.71
N TYR A 62 1.57 -18.50 10.71
CA TYR A 62 2.45 -17.41 11.18
C TYR A 62 2.03 -16.84 12.55
N LYS A 63 0.84 -17.17 13.05
CA LYS A 63 0.33 -16.58 14.29
C LYS A 63 1.23 -16.87 15.50
N ASP A 64 1.20 -15.95 16.44
CA ASP A 64 1.86 -16.09 17.74
C ASP A 64 1.12 -17.14 18.61
N SER A 65 1.89 -17.99 19.30
CA SER A 65 1.33 -19.05 20.16
C SER A 65 0.61 -18.51 21.40
N GLN A 66 0.99 -17.32 21.87
CA GLN A 66 0.41 -16.63 23.03
C GLN A 66 -0.63 -15.58 22.61
N ARG A 67 -0.54 -15.05 21.39
CA ARG A 67 -1.49 -14.07 20.82
C ARG A 67 -2.17 -14.65 19.56
N PRO A 68 -3.27 -15.41 19.70
CA PRO A 68 -3.88 -16.13 18.57
C PRO A 68 -4.49 -15.23 17.48
N ASP A 69 -4.67 -13.94 17.76
CA ASP A 69 -5.18 -12.94 16.82
C ASP A 69 -4.09 -12.00 16.28
N ALA A 70 -2.81 -12.34 16.50
CA ALA A 70 -1.68 -11.58 15.98
C ALA A 70 -0.59 -12.50 15.39
N ILE A 71 0.11 -11.97 14.39
CA ILE A 71 1.43 -12.43 13.94
C ILE A 71 2.42 -11.51 14.66
N SER A 72 3.31 -12.09 15.46
CA SER A 72 4.38 -11.36 16.13
C SER A 72 5.60 -11.20 15.23
N VAL A 73 6.67 -10.59 15.75
CA VAL A 73 7.92 -10.40 15.01
C VAL A 73 8.46 -11.72 14.44
N ASP A 74 8.46 -12.80 15.22
CA ASP A 74 8.95 -14.11 14.78
C ASP A 74 8.11 -14.68 13.61
N GLY A 75 6.79 -14.54 13.71
CA GLY A 75 5.88 -14.94 12.64
C GLY A 75 6.03 -14.08 11.38
N THR A 76 6.29 -12.78 11.56
CA THR A 76 6.58 -11.84 10.47
C THR A 76 7.87 -12.21 9.76
N MET A 77 8.93 -12.59 10.49
CA MET A 77 10.18 -13.05 9.87
C MET A 77 9.94 -14.28 9.00
N THR A 78 9.17 -15.25 9.50
CA THR A 78 8.81 -16.46 8.73
C THR A 78 8.00 -16.10 7.48
N LEU A 79 7.05 -15.17 7.60
CA LEU A 79 6.27 -14.67 6.45
C LEU A 79 7.18 -14.02 5.40
N CYS A 80 8.13 -13.19 5.82
CA CYS A 80 9.11 -12.55 4.93
C CYS A 80 9.97 -13.59 4.19
N GLU A 81 10.44 -14.63 4.89
CA GLU A 81 11.19 -15.73 4.29
C GLU A 81 10.39 -16.44 3.18
N ASP A 82 9.13 -16.79 3.45
CA ASP A 82 8.28 -17.45 2.46
C ASP A 82 7.92 -16.54 1.26
N LEU A 83 7.81 -15.23 1.49
CA LEU A 83 7.65 -14.24 0.43
C LEU A 83 8.95 -13.98 -0.35
N GLY A 84 10.10 -14.29 0.24
CA GLY A 84 11.42 -14.01 -0.32
C GLY A 84 11.76 -12.51 -0.30
N ILE A 85 11.34 -11.80 0.74
CA ILE A 85 11.65 -10.38 0.98
C ILE A 85 12.32 -10.21 2.35
N GLU A 86 12.99 -9.09 2.55
CA GLU A 86 13.56 -8.70 3.85
C GLU A 86 12.71 -7.63 4.54
N PRO A 87 12.63 -7.60 5.89
CA PRO A 87 11.87 -6.56 6.62
C PRO A 87 12.34 -5.12 6.40
N THR A 88 13.54 -4.93 5.84
CA THR A 88 14.13 -3.62 5.52
C THR A 88 13.85 -3.15 4.10
N GLN A 89 13.19 -3.98 3.28
CA GLN A 89 12.88 -3.67 1.88
C GLN A 89 11.57 -2.89 1.71
N LEU A 90 11.42 -2.21 0.57
CA LEU A 90 10.26 -1.39 0.25
C LEU A 90 9.00 -2.26 0.20
N GLU A 91 9.13 -3.45 -0.38
CA GLU A 91 8.10 -4.46 -0.49
C GLU A 91 7.50 -4.81 0.88
N PHE A 92 8.30 -4.88 1.95
CA PHE A 92 7.79 -5.13 3.29
C PHE A 92 6.96 -3.95 3.83
N LEU A 93 7.40 -2.71 3.59
CA LEU A 93 6.63 -1.51 3.96
C LEU A 93 5.31 -1.45 3.18
N LEU A 94 5.33 -1.78 1.88
CA LEU A 94 4.15 -1.83 1.03
C LEU A 94 3.16 -2.91 1.48
N LEU A 95 3.65 -4.10 1.80
CA LEU A 95 2.85 -5.17 2.38
C LEU A 95 2.25 -4.74 3.73
N SER A 96 3.03 -4.10 4.58
CA SER A 96 2.58 -3.59 5.89
C SER A 96 1.42 -2.62 5.75
N HIS A 97 1.53 -1.68 4.80
CA HIS A 97 0.44 -0.76 4.45
C HIS A 97 -0.80 -1.51 3.93
N GLN A 98 -0.62 -2.44 3.00
CA GLN A 98 -1.71 -3.19 2.36
C GLN A 98 -2.49 -4.08 3.35
N LEU A 99 -1.79 -4.67 4.33
CA LEU A 99 -2.39 -5.47 5.39
C LEU A 99 -2.82 -4.64 6.61
N ASN A 100 -2.79 -3.31 6.50
CA ASN A 100 -3.18 -2.36 7.56
C ASN A 100 -2.47 -2.64 8.90
N SER A 101 -1.16 -2.91 8.85
CA SER A 101 -0.35 -3.05 10.04
C SER A 101 -0.18 -1.70 10.74
N GLU A 102 -0.48 -1.64 12.03
CA GLU A 102 -0.33 -0.41 12.82
C GLU A 102 1.10 -0.20 13.33
N ARG A 103 1.91 -1.26 13.40
CA ARG A 103 3.21 -1.24 14.07
C ARG A 103 4.18 -2.18 13.37
N MET A 104 5.45 -1.78 13.36
CA MET A 104 6.51 -2.55 12.72
C MET A 104 6.62 -3.98 13.28
N GLY A 105 6.62 -4.96 12.38
CA GLY A 105 6.86 -6.37 12.72
C GLY A 105 5.65 -7.13 13.26
N GLU A 106 4.46 -6.52 13.34
CA GLU A 106 3.24 -7.20 13.81
C GLU A 106 2.07 -7.03 12.84
N PHE A 107 1.25 -8.08 12.71
CA PHE A 107 0.01 -8.04 11.94
C PHE A 107 -1.15 -8.56 12.77
N THR A 108 -2.28 -7.84 12.76
CA THR A 108 -3.52 -8.37 13.32
C THR A 108 -4.16 -9.35 12.36
N LYS A 109 -4.90 -10.33 12.89
CA LYS A 109 -5.68 -11.26 12.08
C LYS A 109 -6.67 -10.57 11.17
N GLU A 110 -7.32 -9.53 11.67
CA GLU A 110 -8.27 -8.73 10.90
C GLU A 110 -7.58 -8.05 9.70
N GLY A 111 -6.48 -7.34 9.95
CA GLY A 111 -5.71 -6.67 8.90
C GLY A 111 -5.16 -7.64 7.86
N PHE A 112 -4.57 -8.76 8.32
CA PHE A 112 -4.03 -9.79 7.43
C PHE A 112 -5.12 -10.42 6.55
N VAL A 113 -6.24 -10.85 7.14
CA VAL A 113 -7.34 -11.49 6.39
C VAL A 113 -7.96 -10.50 5.42
N LYS A 114 -8.26 -9.28 5.87
CA LYS A 114 -8.84 -8.24 5.01
C LYS A 114 -7.92 -7.91 3.84
N GLY A 115 -6.63 -7.66 4.10
CA GLY A 115 -5.66 -7.33 3.07
C GLY A 115 -5.47 -8.46 2.05
N CYS A 116 -5.45 -9.72 2.50
CA CYS A 116 -5.41 -10.88 1.59
C CYS A 116 -6.69 -11.02 0.74
N VAL A 117 -7.86 -10.73 1.30
CA VAL A 117 -9.12 -10.69 0.54
C VAL A 117 -9.10 -9.58 -0.49
N ASP A 118 -8.66 -8.37 -0.10
CA ASP A 118 -8.58 -7.21 -0.99
C ASP A 118 -7.60 -7.44 -2.15
N LEU A 119 -6.54 -8.22 -1.92
CA LEU A 119 -5.59 -8.66 -2.95
C LEU A 119 -6.01 -9.92 -3.70
N GLU A 120 -7.15 -10.55 -3.34
CA GLU A 120 -7.56 -11.85 -3.88
C GLU A 120 -6.49 -12.97 -3.71
N ALA A 121 -5.66 -12.85 -2.68
CA ALA A 121 -4.53 -13.72 -2.39
C ALA A 121 -4.85 -14.73 -1.27
N ASP A 122 -5.27 -15.94 -1.66
CA ASP A 122 -5.62 -17.03 -0.72
C ASP A 122 -4.46 -17.96 -0.34
N ASN A 123 -3.25 -17.69 -0.83
CA ASN A 123 -2.03 -18.45 -0.53
C ASN A 123 -0.79 -17.58 -0.74
N ILE A 124 0.37 -18.10 -0.32
CA ILE A 124 1.62 -17.33 -0.29
C ILE A 124 2.13 -16.96 -1.69
N ASP A 125 1.98 -17.84 -2.69
CA ASP A 125 2.43 -17.59 -4.06
C ASP A 125 1.61 -16.46 -4.70
N LYS A 126 0.30 -16.44 -4.46
CA LYS A 126 -0.56 -15.33 -4.88
C LYS A 126 -0.21 -14.04 -4.15
N LEU A 127 -0.01 -14.09 -2.83
CA LEU A 127 0.34 -12.90 -2.04
C LEU A 127 1.66 -12.29 -2.53
N LYS A 128 2.67 -13.12 -2.79
CA LYS A 128 3.94 -12.71 -3.37
C LYS A 128 3.76 -12.05 -4.74
N LYS A 129 3.03 -12.71 -5.63
CA LYS A 129 2.75 -12.17 -6.97
C LYS A 129 2.05 -10.81 -6.90
N GLU A 130 0.99 -10.69 -6.09
CA GLU A 130 0.22 -9.45 -5.97
C GLU A 130 1.03 -8.33 -5.32
N LEU A 131 1.94 -8.66 -4.39
CA LEU A 131 2.91 -7.72 -3.84
C LEU A 131 3.82 -7.16 -4.94
N GLU A 132 4.46 -8.03 -5.72
CA GLU A 132 5.39 -7.67 -6.81
C GLU A 132 4.69 -6.93 -7.97
N THR A 133 3.39 -7.17 -8.18
CA THR A 133 2.65 -6.55 -9.28
C THR A 133 1.72 -5.44 -8.81
N THR A 134 0.62 -5.79 -8.14
CA THR A 134 -0.51 -4.89 -7.91
C THR A 134 -0.15 -3.83 -6.88
N VAL A 135 0.46 -4.24 -5.76
CA VAL A 135 0.85 -3.32 -4.69
C VAL A 135 1.95 -2.37 -5.16
N VAL A 136 3.00 -2.90 -5.79
CA VAL A 136 4.10 -2.08 -6.35
C VAL A 136 3.60 -1.13 -7.44
N ASN A 137 2.75 -1.58 -8.36
CA ASN A 137 2.20 -0.69 -9.40
C ASN A 137 1.33 0.44 -8.79
N ASN A 138 0.55 0.13 -7.76
CA ASN A 138 -0.26 1.13 -7.07
C ASN A 138 0.64 2.16 -6.36
N TYR A 139 1.74 1.73 -5.75
CA TYR A 139 2.72 2.61 -5.11
C TYR A 139 3.32 3.65 -6.07
N HIS A 140 3.60 3.26 -7.32
CA HIS A 140 4.18 4.17 -8.33
C HIS A 140 3.21 5.24 -8.85
N THR A 141 1.96 5.26 -8.39
CA THR A 141 1.02 6.36 -8.67
C THR A 141 1.20 7.49 -7.65
N ASP A 142 0.94 8.74 -8.05
CA ASP A 142 1.02 9.89 -7.13
C ASP A 142 0.17 9.68 -5.85
N GLU A 143 -1.03 9.12 -6.02
CA GLU A 143 -1.93 8.85 -4.91
C GLU A 143 -1.41 7.71 -4.01
N GLY A 144 -0.91 6.63 -4.62
CA GLY A 144 -0.36 5.49 -3.89
C GLY A 144 0.90 5.86 -3.12
N PHE A 145 1.84 6.55 -3.76
CA PHE A 145 3.03 7.08 -3.11
C PHE A 145 2.65 7.96 -1.92
N ARG A 146 1.73 8.93 -2.11
CA ARG A 146 1.27 9.82 -1.03
C ARG A 146 0.69 9.05 0.16
N LYS A 147 -0.13 8.03 -0.10
CA LYS A 147 -0.70 7.16 0.95
C LYS A 147 0.39 6.43 1.74
N VAL A 148 1.32 5.78 1.04
CA VAL A 148 2.42 5.04 1.67
C VAL A 148 3.38 5.97 2.42
N TYR A 149 3.70 7.14 1.86
CA TYR A 149 4.54 8.15 2.50
C TYR A 149 3.95 8.64 3.84
N HIS A 150 2.65 8.96 3.86
CA HIS A 150 1.97 9.33 5.11
C HIS A 150 1.88 8.18 6.10
N TYR A 151 1.64 6.96 5.62
CA TYR A 151 1.63 5.76 6.45
C TYR A 151 2.98 5.49 7.12
N ALA A 152 4.08 5.62 6.37
CA ALA A 152 5.44 5.32 6.84
C ALA A 152 5.81 6.11 8.11
N PHE A 153 5.37 7.37 8.22
CA PHE A 153 5.57 8.17 9.43
C PHE A 153 4.91 7.56 10.66
N LEU A 154 3.65 7.10 10.53
CA LEU A 154 2.92 6.47 11.62
C LEU A 154 3.51 5.11 11.97
N PHE A 155 3.90 4.34 10.94
CA PHE A 155 4.46 3.00 11.05
C PHE A 155 5.84 2.98 11.74
N GLY A 156 6.73 3.92 11.39
CA GLY A 156 8.08 4.00 11.97
C GLY A 156 8.10 4.55 13.41
N ARG A 157 6.97 5.07 13.91
CA ARG A 157 6.90 5.70 15.22
C ARG A 157 6.78 4.66 16.33
N GLN A 158 7.58 4.83 17.38
CA GLN A 158 7.46 4.00 18.58
C GLN A 158 6.12 4.20 19.29
N THR A 159 5.62 3.14 19.93
CA THR A 159 4.35 3.18 20.67
C THR A 159 4.38 4.25 21.75
N GLY A 160 3.37 5.13 21.76
CA GLY A 160 3.24 6.22 22.74
C GLY A 160 4.01 7.50 22.39
N GLN A 161 4.89 7.48 21.39
CA GLN A 161 5.57 8.68 20.93
C GLN A 161 4.69 9.48 19.98
N LYS A 162 4.95 10.80 19.89
CA LYS A 162 4.30 11.68 18.91
C LYS A 162 5.19 11.97 17.70
N SER A 163 6.50 11.86 17.85
CA SER A 163 7.51 12.09 16.82
C SER A 163 8.16 10.78 16.36
N LEU A 164 8.62 10.80 15.12
CA LEU A 164 9.50 9.77 14.55
C LEU A 164 10.96 10.08 14.93
N ALA A 165 11.73 9.06 15.30
CA ALA A 165 13.16 9.24 15.56
C ALA A 165 13.90 9.60 14.27
N LEU A 166 14.93 10.44 14.34
CA LEU A 166 15.64 10.95 13.17
C LEU A 166 16.24 9.81 12.35
N GLU A 167 16.84 8.82 13.01
CA GLU A 167 17.46 7.66 12.37
C GLU A 167 16.42 6.84 11.60
N ALA A 168 15.24 6.62 12.20
CA ALA A 168 14.15 5.93 11.53
C ALA A 168 13.58 6.75 10.35
N ALA A 169 13.51 8.08 10.47
CA ALA A 169 13.11 8.96 9.38
C ALA A 169 14.08 8.88 8.20
N ILE A 170 15.39 8.87 8.47
CA ILE A 170 16.42 8.73 7.43
C ILE A 170 16.29 7.40 6.69
N GLU A 171 16.13 6.28 7.40
CA GLU A 171 15.99 4.97 6.75
C GLU A 171 14.70 4.87 5.93
N LEU A 172 13.59 5.39 6.42
CA LEU A 172 12.34 5.44 5.64
C LEU A 172 12.46 6.34 4.42
N TRP A 173 13.13 7.49 4.52
CA TRP A 173 13.37 8.35 3.36
C TRP A 173 14.29 7.69 2.33
N ARG A 174 15.33 6.98 2.76
CA ARG A 174 16.17 6.19 1.84
C ARG A 174 15.36 5.15 1.07
N LEU A 175 14.37 4.55 1.72
CA LEU A 175 13.49 3.54 1.12
C LEU A 175 12.47 4.14 0.15
N LEU A 176 11.85 5.26 0.53
CA LEU A 176 10.75 5.87 -0.21
C LEU A 176 11.22 6.78 -1.35
N LEU A 177 12.35 7.46 -1.17
CA LEU A 177 12.82 8.51 -2.07
C LEU A 177 13.99 8.05 -2.96
N SER A 178 14.39 6.78 -2.92
CA SER A 178 15.52 6.25 -3.71
C SER A 178 15.40 6.52 -5.21
N ASP A 179 14.18 6.43 -5.74
CA ASP A 179 13.90 6.61 -7.17
C ASP A 179 13.31 8.00 -7.50
N SER A 180 13.25 8.90 -6.50
CA SER A 180 12.70 10.23 -6.69
C SER A 180 13.69 11.15 -7.40
N GLN A 181 13.27 11.73 -8.52
CA GLN A 181 14.02 12.80 -9.18
C GLN A 181 13.74 14.13 -8.48
N ILE A 182 14.58 14.48 -7.51
CA ILE A 182 14.48 15.74 -6.79
C ILE A 182 15.27 16.80 -7.58
N ASN A 183 14.63 17.94 -7.88
CA ASN A 183 15.36 19.08 -8.43
C ASN A 183 16.26 19.67 -7.35
N THR A 184 17.57 19.64 -7.59
CA THR A 184 18.61 20.06 -6.65
C THR A 184 19.03 21.53 -6.82
N ASP A 185 18.51 22.24 -7.82
CA ASP A 185 18.83 23.67 -8.02
C ASP A 185 18.14 24.61 -7.01
N LEU A 186 17.07 24.14 -6.37
CA LEU A 186 16.26 24.84 -5.36
C LEU A 186 15.81 26.25 -5.78
N GLN A 187 15.73 26.53 -7.09
CA GLN A 187 15.45 27.88 -7.60
C GLN A 187 14.02 28.36 -7.30
N ASN A 188 13.10 27.42 -7.13
CA ASN A 188 11.70 27.68 -6.85
C ASN A 188 11.36 27.70 -5.34
N TYR A 189 12.34 27.55 -4.45
CA TYR A 189 12.10 27.60 -3.01
C TYR A 189 11.78 29.03 -2.54
N ASN A 190 10.71 29.17 -1.76
CA ASN A 190 10.26 30.43 -1.17
C ASN A 190 10.23 30.32 0.37
N PRO A 191 11.11 31.05 1.11
CA PRO A 191 11.14 31.00 2.57
C PRO A 191 9.88 31.60 3.24
N GLU A 192 9.04 32.34 2.50
CA GLU A 192 7.80 32.92 3.06
C GLU A 192 6.63 31.92 3.13
N GLU A 193 6.76 30.72 2.55
CA GLU A 193 5.69 29.71 2.46
C GLU A 193 5.50 28.85 3.72
N ALA A 194 5.99 29.31 4.87
CA ALA A 194 5.87 28.65 6.17
C ALA A 194 6.35 27.19 6.16
N TRP A 195 7.45 26.92 5.43
CA TRP A 195 8.15 25.65 5.49
C TRP A 195 8.65 25.38 6.93
N PRO A 196 8.77 24.11 7.35
CA PRO A 196 9.48 23.75 8.56
C PRO A 196 10.90 24.34 8.56
N ILE A 197 11.34 24.88 9.69
CA ILE A 197 12.68 25.48 9.86
C ILE A 197 13.80 24.55 9.36
N LEU A 198 13.67 23.24 9.56
CA LEU A 198 14.65 22.26 9.08
C LEU A 198 14.84 22.27 7.55
N ILE A 199 13.77 22.56 6.79
CA ILE A 199 13.83 22.71 5.33
C ILE A 199 14.53 24.03 4.99
N ASP A 200 14.23 25.10 5.70
CA ASP A 200 14.88 26.41 5.50
C ASP A 200 16.39 26.31 5.72
N GLU A 201 16.80 25.72 6.85
CA GLU A 201 18.20 25.47 7.20
C GLU A 201 18.90 24.56 6.16
N PHE A 202 18.20 23.55 5.64
CA PHE A 202 18.73 22.69 4.57
C PHE A 202 18.99 23.45 3.27
N VAL A 203 18.07 24.32 2.85
CA VAL A 203 18.24 25.14 1.64
C VAL A 203 19.38 26.13 1.80
N GLU A 204 19.49 26.77 2.97
CA GLU A 204 20.61 27.66 3.28
C GLU A 204 21.96 26.92 3.24
N TYR A 205 22.03 25.72 3.84
CA TYR A 205 23.22 24.88 3.81
C TYR A 205 23.61 24.49 2.38
N GLN A 206 22.65 24.10 1.54
CA GLN A 206 22.92 23.69 0.16
C GLN A 206 23.39 24.85 -0.72
N LYS A 207 22.91 26.09 -0.48
CA LYS A 207 23.36 27.29 -1.20
C LYS A 207 24.78 27.74 -0.83
N GLN A 208 25.34 27.23 0.27
CA GLN A 208 26.70 27.54 0.72
C GLN A 208 27.77 26.58 0.14
N GLN A 209 27.36 25.48 -0.49
CA GLN A 209 28.25 24.54 -1.19
C GLN A 209 28.47 24.96 -2.65
#